data_AF-A0AAW9IA74-F1
#
_entry.id   AF-A0AAW9IA74-F1
#
_cell.length_a   1.000
_cell.length_b   1.000
_cell.length_c   1.000
_cell.angle_alpha   90.00
_cell.angle_beta   90.00
_cell.angle_gamma   90.00
#
_symmetry.space_group_name_H-M   'P 1'
#
loop_
_entity.id
_entity.type
_entity.pdbx_description
1 polymer ?
#
loop_
_entity_poly.entity_id
_entity_poly.type
_entity_poly.pdbx_seq_one_letter_code
_entity_poly.pdbx_strand_id
1 'polypeptide(L)'
;MRNIMNLVNLSFNNFLSVKKMALFIVVAFGAASLINPSFSTMLMGMITYVIAYQTMAYEDSYGIDYMISHLPVTKNEYVISRYIFCILTIVGASILCSFIFFISNKVNLVDLGGV
;
A
#
# COMPACT_ATOMS: atom_id res chain seq x y z
N MET A 1 -7.39 13.97 -17.60
CA MET A 1 -7.29 14.07 -16.13
C MET A 1 -8.47 13.44 -15.41
N ARG A 2 -9.73 13.82 -15.70
CA ARG A 2 -10.91 13.28 -14.99
C ARG A 2 -11.06 11.76 -15.10
N ASN A 3 -10.85 11.21 -16.30
CA ASN A 3 -10.89 9.76 -16.54
C ASN A 3 -9.80 9.01 -15.75
N ILE A 4 -8.57 9.52 -15.77
CA ILE A 4 -7.44 8.96 -15.04
C ILE A 4 -7.74 8.91 -13.53
N MET A 5 -8.23 10.02 -12.95
CA MET A 5 -8.57 10.07 -11.53
C MET A 5 -9.71 9.12 -11.17
N ASN A 6 -10.70 8.95 -12.05
CA ASN A 6 -11.76 7.96 -11.85
C ASN A 6 -11.22 6.52 -11.84
N LEU A 7 -10.24 6.21 -12.69
CA LEU A 7 -9.58 4.90 -12.69
C LEU A 7 -8.72 4.68 -11.43
N VAL A 8 -8.05 5.72 -10.94
CA VAL A 8 -7.34 5.68 -9.64
C VAL A 8 -8.33 5.41 -8.50
N ASN A 9 -9.46 6.10 -8.47
CA ASN A 9 -10.51 5.88 -7.47
C ASN A 9 -11.10 4.46 -7.55
N LEU A 10 -11.23 3.91 -8.76
CA LEU A 10 -11.62 2.52 -8.96
C LEU A 10 -10.59 1.56 -8.36
N SER A 11 -9.30 1.83 -8.54
CA SER A 11 -8.22 1.03 -7.95
C SER A 11 -8.24 1.09 -6.42
N PHE A 12 -8.50 2.26 -5.83
CA PHE A 12 -8.70 2.38 -4.37
C PHE A 12 -9.97 1.67 -3.87
N ASN A 13 -11.04 1.65 -4.65
CA ASN A 13 -12.24 0.89 -4.29
C ASN A 13 -11.97 -0.61 -4.32
N ASN A 14 -11.20 -1.11 -5.28
CA ASN A 14 -10.81 -2.51 -5.34
C ASN A 14 -9.82 -2.88 -4.23
N PHE A 15 -8.97 -1.93 -3.80
CA PHE A 15 -8.12 -2.11 -2.62
C PHE A 15 -8.94 -2.42 -1.35
N LEU A 16 -10.16 -1.89 -1.19
CA LEU A 16 -11.02 -2.22 -0.05
C LEU A 16 -11.34 -3.72 0.04
N SER A 17 -11.28 -4.46 -1.07
CA SER A 17 -11.46 -5.91 -1.10
C SER A 17 -10.26 -6.66 -0.50
N VAL A 18 -9.04 -6.12 -0.65
CA VAL A 18 -7.79 -6.72 -0.12
C VAL A 18 -7.32 -6.08 1.20
N LYS A 19 -8.06 -5.12 1.75
CA LYS A 19 -7.70 -4.37 2.97
C LYS A 19 -7.35 -5.24 4.17
N LYS A 20 -7.94 -6.44 4.28
CA LYS A 20 -7.68 -7.37 5.40
C LYS A 20 -6.22 -7.85 5.41
N MET A 21 -5.64 -8.12 4.25
CA MET A 21 -4.22 -8.49 4.13
C MET A 21 -3.31 -7.31 4.47
N ALA A 22 -3.63 -6.11 3.97
CA ALA A 22 -2.86 -4.91 4.30
C ALA A 22 -2.87 -4.61 5.81
N LEU A 23 -4.03 -4.73 6.45
CA LEU A 23 -4.18 -4.51 7.90
C LEU A 23 -3.38 -5.55 8.70
N PHE A 24 -3.43 -6.83 8.32
CA PHE A 24 -2.64 -7.87 8.96
C PHE A 24 -1.13 -7.55 8.95
N ILE A 25 -0.60 -7.12 7.82
CA ILE A 25 0.82 -6.76 7.69
C ILE A 25 1.17 -5.55 8.55
N VAL A 26 0.32 -4.52 8.55
CA VAL A 26 0.50 -3.33 9.39
C VAL A 26 0.60 -3.69 10.87
N VAL A 27 -0.30 -4.57 11.35
CA VAL A 27 -0.31 -4.98 12.75
C VAL A 27 0.89 -5.87 13.08
N ALA A 28 1.20 -6.86 12.25
CA ALA A 28 2.29 -7.81 12.52
C ALA A 28 3.66 -7.13 12.55
N PHE A 29 3.98 -6.34 11.52
CA PHE A 29 5.26 -5.65 11.43
C PHE A 29 5.31 -4.39 12.30
N GLY A 30 4.18 -3.73 12.55
CA GLY A 30 4.09 -2.63 13.52
C GLY A 30 4.31 -3.10 14.96
N ALA A 31 3.80 -4.27 15.35
CA ALA A 31 4.12 -4.86 16.65
C ALA A 31 5.60 -5.26 16.74
N ALA A 32 6.14 -5.87 15.68
CA ALA A 32 7.56 -6.23 15.62
C ALA A 32 8.48 -5.00 15.68
N SER A 33 8.05 -3.86 15.13
CA SER A 33 8.86 -2.64 15.15
C SER A 33 9.04 -2.04 16.55
N LEU A 34 8.11 -2.30 17.47
CA LEU A 34 8.24 -1.88 18.88
C LEU A 34 9.40 -2.59 19.61
N ILE A 35 9.76 -3.79 19.15
CA ILE A 35 10.89 -4.57 19.67
C ILE A 35 12.18 -4.15 18.95
N ASN A 36 12.12 -3.98 17.63
CA ASN A 36 13.26 -3.52 16.84
C ASN A 36 12.79 -2.55 15.73
N PRO A 37 13.16 -1.25 15.80
CA PRO A 37 12.75 -0.24 14.83
C PRO A 37 13.09 -0.57 13.36
N SER A 38 14.07 -1.44 13.08
CA SER A 38 14.39 -1.90 11.72
C SER A 38 13.24 -2.62 11.02
N PHE A 39 12.30 -3.24 11.74
CA PHE A 39 11.10 -3.83 11.11
C PHE A 39 10.18 -2.78 10.49
N SER A 40 10.28 -1.52 10.88
CA SER A 40 9.53 -0.43 10.28
C SER A 40 9.99 -0.10 8.85
N THR A 41 11.25 -0.37 8.48
CA THR A 41 11.71 -0.15 7.10
C THR A 41 11.26 -1.30 6.19
N MET A 42 11.24 -2.53 6.71
CA MET A 42 10.65 -3.70 6.01
C MET A 42 9.14 -3.53 5.78
N LEU A 43 8.42 -2.96 6.75
CA LEU A 43 7.00 -2.64 6.66
C LEU A 43 6.68 -1.83 5.39
N MET A 44 7.54 -0.87 5.01
CA MET A 44 7.32 -0.01 3.84
C MET A 44 7.21 -0.82 2.55
N GLY A 45 8.15 -1.73 2.33
CA GLY A 45 8.16 -2.60 1.15
C GLY A 45 6.96 -3.54 1.13
N MET A 46 6.63 -4.13 2.29
CA MET A 46 5.53 -5.09 2.41
C MET A 46 4.14 -4.44 2.21
N ILE A 47 3.93 -3.25 2.78
CA ILE A 47 2.68 -2.50 2.56
C ILE A 47 2.55 -2.12 1.10
N THR A 48 3.61 -1.59 0.48
CA THR A 48 3.55 -1.20 -0.94
C THR A 48 3.24 -2.41 -1.82
N TYR A 49 3.88 -3.55 -1.56
CA TYR A 49 3.61 -4.79 -2.26
C TYR A 49 2.14 -5.22 -2.10
N VAL A 50 1.62 -5.29 -0.87
CA VAL A 50 0.26 -5.78 -0.65
C VAL A 50 -0.82 -4.79 -1.10
N ILE A 51 -0.59 -3.48 -0.99
CA ILE A 51 -1.58 -2.51 -1.46
C ILE A 51 -1.53 -2.41 -2.99
N ALA A 52 -0.36 -2.23 -3.59
CA ALA A 52 -0.26 -2.02 -5.03
C ALA A 52 -0.39 -3.33 -5.81
N TYR A 53 0.48 -4.30 -5.54
CA TYR A 53 0.56 -5.53 -6.34
C TYR A 53 -0.67 -6.43 -6.14
N GLN A 54 -1.15 -6.63 -4.90
CA GLN A 54 -2.34 -7.48 -4.72
C GLN A 54 -3.62 -6.85 -5.24
N THR A 55 -3.73 -5.52 -5.25
CA THR A 55 -4.89 -4.87 -5.90
C THR A 55 -4.84 -5.07 -7.41
N MET A 56 -3.66 -4.99 -8.02
CA MET A 56 -3.48 -5.28 -9.46
C MET A 56 -3.77 -6.76 -9.78
N ALA A 57 -3.17 -7.68 -9.03
CA ALA A 57 -3.39 -9.12 -9.22
C ALA A 57 -4.85 -9.52 -9.01
N TYR A 58 -5.53 -8.89 -8.04
CA TYR A 58 -6.96 -9.04 -7.84
C TYR A 58 -7.71 -8.59 -9.10
N GLU A 59 -7.49 -7.38 -9.57
CA GLU A 59 -8.17 -6.85 -10.75
C GLU A 59 -7.92 -7.66 -12.02
N ASP A 60 -6.69 -8.15 -12.23
CA ASP A 60 -6.34 -9.01 -13.36
C ASP A 60 -7.07 -10.35 -13.30
N SER A 61 -7.22 -10.94 -12.09
CA SER A 61 -7.96 -12.19 -11.90
C SER A 61 -9.45 -12.09 -12.24
N TYR A 62 -10.02 -10.88 -12.17
CA TYR A 62 -11.41 -10.60 -12.55
C TYR A 62 -11.55 -10.03 -13.98
N GLY A 63 -10.47 -10.03 -14.77
CA GLY A 63 -10.51 -9.66 -16.18
C GLY A 63 -10.69 -8.16 -16.43
N ILE A 64 -10.04 -7.30 -15.64
CA ILE A 64 -10.19 -5.85 -15.74
C ILE A 64 -9.90 -5.30 -17.16
N ASP A 65 -9.01 -5.94 -17.91
CA ASP A 65 -8.68 -5.54 -19.29
C ASP A 65 -9.90 -5.60 -20.22
N TYR A 66 -10.78 -6.59 -20.04
CA TYR A 66 -12.04 -6.67 -20.79
C TYR A 66 -13.00 -5.54 -20.39
N MET A 67 -13.07 -5.19 -19.10
CA MET A 67 -13.91 -4.07 -18.67
C MET A 67 -13.40 -2.75 -19.24
N ILE A 68 -12.09 -2.53 -19.23
CA ILE A 68 -11.46 -1.31 -19.72
C ILE A 68 -11.63 -1.16 -21.23
N SER A 69 -11.63 -2.24 -21.99
CA SER A 69 -11.86 -2.17 -23.45
C SER A 69 -13.26 -1.68 -23.82
N HIS A 70 -14.23 -1.76 -22.91
CA HIS A 70 -15.61 -1.30 -23.11
C HIS A 70 -15.86 0.10 -22.51
N LEU A 71 -14.93 0.63 -21.72
CA LEU A 71 -15.02 1.99 -21.18
C LEU A 71 -14.51 3.01 -22.22
N PRO A 72 -15.05 4.25 -22.23
CA PRO A 72 -14.58 5.32 -23.10
C PRO A 72 -13.27 5.93 -22.58
N VAL A 73 -12.25 5.08 -22.38
CA VAL A 73 -10.92 5.44 -21.87
C VAL A 73 -9.84 4.81 -22.75
N THR A 74 -8.72 5.50 -22.88
CA THR A 74 -7.57 5.00 -23.65
C THR A 74 -6.70 4.07 -22.80
N LYS A 75 -6.00 3.12 -23.44
CA LYS A 75 -5.01 2.25 -22.76
C LYS A 75 -3.95 3.06 -22.02
N ASN A 76 -3.50 4.18 -22.60
CA ASN A 76 -2.51 5.06 -21.97
C ASN A 76 -3.04 5.69 -20.68
N GLU A 77 -4.30 6.12 -20.64
CA GLU A 77 -4.92 6.66 -19.42
C GLU A 77 -4.99 5.60 -18.30
N TYR A 78 -5.26 4.34 -18.65
CA TYR A 78 -5.24 3.24 -17.69
C TYR A 78 -3.84 2.98 -17.15
N VAL A 79 -2.82 2.87 -18.02
CA VAL A 79 -1.44 2.68 -17.60
C VAL A 79 -0.97 3.82 -16.68
N ILE A 80 -1.30 5.07 -17.02
CA ILE A 80 -0.97 6.22 -16.17
C ILE A 80 -1.69 6.13 -14.82
N SER A 81 -2.95 5.70 -14.78
CA SER A 81 -3.69 5.54 -13.52
C SER A 81 -3.02 4.52 -12.58
N ARG A 82 -2.46 3.43 -13.11
CA ARG A 82 -1.71 2.43 -12.34
C ARG A 82 -0.45 3.01 -11.70
N TYR A 83 0.31 3.82 -12.47
CA TYR A 83 1.50 4.49 -11.93
C TYR A 83 1.14 5.51 -10.84
N ILE A 84 0.08 6.30 -11.05
CA ILE A 84 -0.39 7.25 -10.03
C ILE A 84 -0.82 6.53 -8.77
N PHE A 85 -1.56 5.42 -8.89
CA PHE A 85 -1.94 4.59 -7.75
C PHE A 85 -0.70 4.07 -7.00
N CYS A 86 0.28 3.49 -7.69
CA CYS A 86 1.55 3.06 -7.08
C CYS A 86 2.25 4.21 -6.33
N ILE A 87 2.42 5.38 -6.95
CA ILE A 87 3.08 6.52 -6.34
C ILE A 87 2.34 6.96 -5.07
N LEU A 88 1.01 7.06 -5.12
CA LEU A 88 0.21 7.42 -3.94
C LEU A 88 0.36 6.39 -2.82
N THR A 89 0.40 5.11 -3.15
CA THR A 89 0.61 4.05 -2.14
C THR A 89 2.00 4.09 -1.52
N ILE A 90 3.05 4.39 -2.30
CA ILE A 90 4.42 4.55 -1.80
C ILE A 90 4.50 5.75 -0.85
N VAL A 91 3.96 6.90 -1.26
CA VAL A 91 3.94 8.11 -0.42
C VAL A 91 3.16 7.84 0.87
N GLY A 92 1.97 7.24 0.78
CA GLY A 92 1.18 6.86 1.96
C GLY A 92 1.92 5.89 2.89
N ALA A 93 2.54 4.85 2.33
CA ALA A 93 3.33 3.88 3.09
C ALA A 93 4.53 4.54 3.78
N SER A 94 5.22 5.47 3.10
CA SER A 94 6.37 6.18 3.67
C SER A 94 6.01 7.04 4.88
N ILE A 95 4.85 7.72 4.84
CA ILE A 95 4.33 8.52 5.96
C ILE A 95 3.99 7.61 7.14
N LEU A 96 3.27 6.51 6.87
CA LEU A 96 2.85 5.54 7.87
C LEU A 96 4.07 4.88 8.55
N CYS A 97 5.07 4.47 7.77
CA CYS A 97 6.31 3.89 8.29
C CYS A 97 7.12 4.89 9.11
N SER A 98 7.21 6.15 8.67
CA SER A 98 7.91 7.19 9.45
C SER A 98 7.25 7.41 10.81
N PHE A 99 5.91 7.39 10.85
CA PHE A 99 5.16 7.51 12.10
C PHE A 99 5.39 6.31 13.04
N ILE A 100 5.33 5.08 12.52
CA ILE A 100 5.60 3.86 13.29
C ILE A 100 7.04 3.83 13.81
N PHE A 101 8.01 4.24 12.99
CA PHE A 101 9.41 4.32 13.38
C PHE A 101 9.62 5.33 14.53
N PHE A 102 8.97 6.50 14.45
CA PHE A 102 9.04 7.50 15.52
C PHE A 102 8.49 6.98 16.85
N ILE A 103 7.35 6.28 16.81
CA ILE A 103 6.77 5.64 18.01
C ILE A 103 7.70 4.55 18.53
N SER A 104 8.21 3.70 17.65
CA SER A 104 9.08 2.58 17.99
C SER A 104 10.37 3.05 18.68
N ASN A 105 10.98 4.14 18.22
CA ASN A 105 12.16 4.73 18.88
C ASN A 105 11.86 5.32 20.26
N LYS A 106 10.63 5.78 20.52
CA LYS A 106 10.24 6.29 21.84
C LYS A 106 9.92 5.17 22.83
N VAL A 107 9.39 4.06 22.33
CA VAL A 107 8.99 2.90 23.14
C VAL A 107 10.16 1.93 23.34
N ASN A 108 11.14 1.93 22.43
CA ASN A 108 12.16 0.90 22.23
C ASN A 108 12.51 0.15 23.52
N LEU A 109 11.88 -1.01 23.69
CA LEU A 109 11.95 -1.80 24.91
C LEU A 109 13.35 -2.39 25.13
N VAL A 110 14.19 -2.38 24.10
CA VAL A 110 15.59 -2.83 24.16
C VAL A 110 16.48 -1.84 24.93
N ASP A 111 16.14 -0.54 24.95
CA ASP A 111 16.90 0.48 25.71
C ASP A 111 16.45 0.62 27.18
N LEU A 112 15.39 -0.06 27.61
CA LEU A 112 14.92 -0.05 29.00
C LEU A 112 15.50 -1.21 29.85
N GLY A 113 16.46 -1.97 29.31
CA GLY A 113 16.94 -3.23 29.88
C GLY A 113 18.44 -3.39 30.06
N GLY A 114 19.27 -2.37 29.84
CA GLY A 114 20.69 -2.46 30.20
C GLY A 114 21.62 -1.52 29.45
N VAL A 115 21.79 -0.31 29.97
CA VAL A 115 22.94 0.14 30.77
C VAL A 115 22.44 1.22 31.73
#